data_AF-A0A822FQK6-F1
#
_entry.id   AF-A0A822FQK6-F1
#
_cell.length_a   1.000
_cell.length_b   1.000
_cell.length_c   1.000
_cell.angle_alpha   90.00
_cell.angle_beta   90.00
_cell.angle_gamma   90.00
#
_symmetry.space_group_name_H-M   'P 1'
#
loop_
_entity.id
_entity.type
_entity.pdbx_description
1 polymer ?
#
loop_
_entity_poly.entity_id
_entity_poly.type
_entity_poly.pdbx_seq_one_letter_code
_entity_poly.pdbx_strand_id
1 'polypeptide(L)' 'MSGNYGLHDQLLALKWISMNAKYFNGDPRRITYVGHSAGAANAILLAMSERSNGIIARVIAQSGGPLNQW' A
#
# COMPACT_ATOMS: atom_id res chain seq x y z
N MET A 1 2.84 -17.62 16.40
CA MET A 1 2.15 -16.32 16.21
C MET A 1 2.70 -15.70 14.95
N SER A 2 1.85 -15.29 13.99
CA SER A 2 2.32 -14.50 12.83
C SER A 2 2.57 -13.04 13.25
N GLY A 3 3.39 -12.31 12.47
CA GLY A 3 3.66 -10.88 12.65
C GLY A 3 3.06 -10.01 11.54
N ASN A 4 3.47 -8.74 11.45
CA ASN A 4 3.09 -7.78 10.38
C ASN A 4 1.60 -7.38 10.33
N TYR A 5 0.87 -7.42 11.45
CA TYR A 5 -0.55 -7.08 11.48
C TYR A 5 -0.84 -5.66 10.94
N GLY A 6 0.00 -4.67 11.23
CA GLY A 6 -0.18 -3.32 10.66
C GLY A 6 -0.08 -3.26 9.13
N LEU A 7 0.73 -4.12 8.50
CA LEU A 7 0.76 -4.25 7.04
C LEU A 7 -0.49 -4.99 6.52
N HIS A 8 -1.02 -5.94 7.28
CA HIS A 8 -2.28 -6.61 6.96
C HIS A 8 -3.47 -5.64 7.03
N ASP A 9 -3.48 -4.73 8.00
CA ASP A 9 -4.50 -3.69 8.12
C ASP A 9 -4.45 -2.73 6.91
N GLN A 10 -3.25 -2.29 6.53
CA GLN A 10 -3.07 -1.45 5.33
C GLN A 10 -3.48 -2.19 4.05
N LEU A 11 -3.17 -3.49 3.93
CA LEU A 11 -3.64 -4.30 2.81
C LEU A 11 -5.17 -4.40 2.76
N LEU A 12 -5.81 -4.57 3.92
CA LEU A 12 -7.27 -4.60 4.02
C LEU A 12 -7.87 -3.26 3.56
N ALA A 13 -7.29 -2.14 3.99
CA ALA A 13 -7.69 -0.81 3.56
C ALA A 13 -7.53 -0.62 2.05
N LEU A 14 -6.40 -1.04 1.47
CA LEU A 14 -6.16 -0.98 0.02
C LEU A 14 -7.19 -1.79 -0.77
N LYS A 15 -7.55 -3.00 -0.30
CA LYS A 15 -8.61 -3.81 -0.91
C LYS A 15 -9.95 -3.09 -0.83
N TRP A 16 -10.28 -2.48 0.31
CA TRP A 16 -11.50 -1.69 0.44
C TRP A 16 -11.52 -0.53 -0.54
N ILE A 17 -10.42 0.22 -0.66
CA ILE A 17 -10.30 1.33 -1.62
C ILE A 17 -10.49 0.80 -3.05
N SER A 18 -9.82 -0.29 -3.43
CA SER A 18 -9.95 -0.90 -4.76
C SER A 18 -11.38 -1.34 -5.09
N MET A 19 -12.14 -1.85 -4.12
CA MET A 19 -13.52 -2.26 -4.33
C MET A 19 -14.49 -1.07 -4.40
N ASN A 20 -14.16 0.04 -3.70
CA ASN A 20 -15.11 1.12 -3.46
C ASN A 20 -14.81 2.43 -4.18
N ALA A 21 -13.59 2.65 -4.70
CA ALA A 21 -13.18 3.92 -5.30
C ALA A 21 -14.17 4.42 -6.38
N LYS A 22 -14.75 3.52 -7.18
CA LYS A 22 -15.74 3.85 -8.21
C LYS A 22 -17.00 4.56 -7.66
N TYR A 23 -17.40 4.27 -6.43
CA TYR A 23 -18.55 4.91 -5.79
C TYR A 23 -18.25 6.34 -5.30
N PHE A 24 -16.97 6.72 -5.29
CA PHE A 24 -16.48 8.06 -4.96
C PHE A 24 -15.87 8.77 -6.20
N ASN A 25 -16.28 8.36 -7.41
CA ASN A 25 -15.75 8.87 -8.69
C ASN A 25 -14.22 8.66 -8.88
N GLY A 26 -13.61 7.71 -8.17
CA GLY A 26 -12.22 7.30 -8.36
C GLY A 26 -12.07 6.15 -9.37
N ASP A 27 -10.89 6.02 -9.98
CA ASP A 27 -10.54 4.88 -10.82
C ASP A 27 -9.77 3.82 -10.00
N PRO A 28 -10.37 2.64 -9.72
CA PRO A 28 -9.73 1.60 -8.92
C PRO A 28 -8.46 1.02 -9.57
N ARG A 29 -8.23 1.26 -10.87
CA ARG A 29 -7.00 0.83 -11.58
C ARG A 29 -5.88 1.85 -11.53
N ARG A 30 -6.10 3.02 -10.91
CA ARG A 30 -5.13 4.14 -10.86
C ARG A 30 -4.77 4.54 -9.43
N ILE A 31 -4.85 3.61 -8.48
CA ILE A 31 -4.47 3.86 -7.09
C ILE A 31 -2.97 4.17 -6.99
N THR A 32 -2.64 5.29 -6.35
CA THR A 32 -1.26 5.69 -6.04
C THR A 32 -1.07 5.67 -4.52
N TYR A 33 -0.16 4.83 -4.02
CA TYR A 33 0.20 4.82 -2.60
C TYR A 33 1.29 5.86 -2.35
N VAL A 34 0.97 6.92 -1.60
CA VAL A 34 1.95 7.91 -1.12
C VAL A 34 2.28 7.65 0.35
N GLY A 35 3.57 7.55 0.69
CA GLY A 35 4.02 7.30 2.05
C GLY A 35 5.29 8.07 2.42
N HIS A 36 5.44 8.40 3.71
CA HIS A 36 6.62 9.07 4.28
C HIS A 36 7.21 8.25 5.43
N SER A 37 8.55 8.21 5.57
CA SER A 37 9.26 7.47 6.62
C SER A 37 8.83 5.99 6.65
N ALA A 38 8.36 5.45 7.78
CA ALA A 38 7.81 4.08 7.86
C ALA A 38 6.68 3.83 6.86
N GLY A 39 5.87 4.85 6.55
CA GLY A 39 4.82 4.76 5.53
C GLY A 39 5.39 4.56 4.11
N ALA A 40 6.57 5.11 3.81
CA ALA A 40 7.26 4.90 2.55
C ALA A 40 7.76 3.45 2.43
N ALA A 41 8.34 2.90 3.50
CA ALA A 41 8.73 1.49 3.57
C ALA A 41 7.51 0.57 3.38
N ASN A 42 6.41 0.86 4.08
CA ASN A 42 5.17 0.09 3.94
C ASN A 42 4.59 0.13 2.53
N ALA A 43 4.57 1.31 1.89
CA ALA A 43 4.07 1.48 0.53
C ALA A 43 4.84 0.59 -0.46
N ILE A 44 6.17 0.53 -0.34
CA ILE A 44 7.03 -0.31 -1.17
C ILE A 44 6.82 -1.79 -0.85
N LEU A 45 6.79 -2.18 0.44
CA LEU A 45 6.56 -3.57 0.87
C LEU A 45 5.22 -4.10 0.34
N LEU A 46 4.16 -3.31 0.44
CA LEU A 46 2.85 -3.70 -0.06
C LEU A 46 2.86 -3.81 -1.58
N ALA A 47 3.43 -2.84 -2.30
CA ALA A 47 3.52 -2.88 -3.76
C ALA A 47 4.32 -4.08 -4.30
N MET A 48 5.33 -4.57 -3.56
CA MET A 48 6.07 -5.79 -3.91
C MET A 48 5.38 -7.08 -3.48
N SER A 49 4.38 -7.01 -2.61
CA SER A 49 3.69 -8.21 -2.11
C SER A 49 2.73 -8.77 -3.16
N GLU A 50 2.81 -10.08 -3.41
CA GLU A 50 1.82 -10.80 -4.22
C GLU A 50 0.38 -10.58 -3.72
N ARG A 51 0.21 -10.34 -2.41
CA ARG A 51 -1.10 -10.13 -1.78
C ARG A 51 -1.79 -8.82 -2.20
N SER A 52 -1.05 -7.86 -2.74
CA SER A 52 -1.58 -6.58 -3.23
C SER A 52 -1.47 -6.44 -4.76
N ASN A 53 -1.08 -7.50 -5.45
CA ASN A 53 -0.86 -7.47 -6.90
C ASN A 53 -2.11 -6.96 -7.64
N GLY A 54 -1.90 -6.01 -8.55
CA GLY A 54 -2.98 -5.35 -9.30
C GLY A 54 -3.78 -4.29 -8.54
N ILE A 55 -3.54 -4.06 -7.24
CA ILE A 55 -4.21 -3.01 -6.46
C ILE A 55 -3.46 -1.67 -6.57
N ILE A 56 -2.15 -1.67 -6.29
CA ILE A 56 -1.33 -0.44 -6.31
C ILE A 56 -0.76 -0.26 -7.72
N ALA A 57 -1.15 0.81 -8.41
CA ALA A 57 -0.63 1.11 -9.74
C ALA A 57 0.69 1.90 -9.68
N ARG A 58 0.86 2.76 -8.67
CA ARG A 58 2.02 3.64 -8.50
C ARG A 58 2.35 3.83 -7.03
N VAL A 59 3.62 4.11 -6.74
CA VAL A 59 4.11 4.42 -5.39
C VAL A 59 4.88 5.74 -5.41
N ILE A 60 4.66 6.58 -4.39
CA ILE A 60 5.53 7.69 -4.04
C ILE A 60 6.05 7.43 -2.63
N ALA A 61 7.36 7.20 -2.53
CA ALA A 61 8.05 6.88 -1.28
C ALA A 61 8.95 8.06 -0.89
N GLN A 62 8.68 8.68 0.25
CA GLN A 62 9.40 9.86 0.73
C GLN A 62 10.17 9.52 2.00
N SER A 63 11.50 9.68 1.99
CA SER A 63 12.36 9.57 3.18
C SER A 63 12.24 8.23 3.94
N GLY A 64 12.04 7.11 3.24
CA GLY A 64 12.01 5.77 3.84
C GLY A 64 11.91 4.65 2.79
N GLY A 65 12.28 3.44 3.17
CA GLY A 65 12.33 2.28 2.29
C GLY A 65 12.47 0.95 3.05
N PRO A 66 12.25 -0.19 2.39
CA PRO A 66 12.18 -1.51 3.04
C PRO A 66 13.54 -2.03 3.52
N LEU A 67 14.65 -1.43 3.07
CA LEU A 67 16.02 -1.82 3.44
C LEU A 67 16.65 -0.84 4.44
N ASN A 68 15.89 0.14 4.93
CA ASN A 68 16.34 1.00 6.01
C ASN A 68 16.61 0.16 7.27
N GLN A 69 17.60 0.57 8.07
CA GLN A 69 18.06 -0.22 9.23
C GLN A 69 17.17 -0.10 10.47
N TRP A 70 16.16 0.77 10.44
CA TRP A 70 15.24 1.06 11.54
C TRP A 70 13.92 0.33 11.38
#